data_AF-A0A9W7XY12-F1
#
_entry.id   AF-A0A9W7XY12-F1
#
_cell.length_a   1.000
_cell.length_b   1.000
_cell.length_c   1.000
_cell.angle_alpha   90.00
_cell.angle_beta   90.00
_cell.angle_gamma   90.00
#
_symmetry.space_group_name_H-M   'P 1'
#
loop_
_entity.id
_entity.type
_entity.pdbx_description
1 polymer ?
#
loop_
_entity_poly.entity_id
_entity_poly.type
_entity_poly.pdbx_seq_one_letter_code
_entity_poly.pdbx_strand_id
1 'polypeptide(L)'
;MSTPIKTVALFGAENSLGEVFARELTDPRNSDLQLTALLVTADLPPTLSAYLEGLATPPALLPVDTSDISSLAQALAGIDA
;
A
#
# COMPACT_ATOMS: atom_id res chain seq x y z
N MET A 1 5.04 17.17 20.23
CA MET A 1 4.69 15.73 20.36
C MET A 1 4.23 15.29 18.99
N SER A 2 5.01 14.49 18.27
CA SER A 2 4.59 14.00 16.95
C SER A 2 3.43 13.03 17.14
N THR A 3 2.32 13.26 16.43
CA THR A 3 1.21 12.31 16.39
C THR A 3 1.72 10.96 15.88
N PRO A 4 1.30 9.83 16.46
CA PRO A 4 1.67 8.52 15.94
C PRO A 4 1.10 8.39 14.53
N ILE A 5 1.99 8.19 13.57
CA ILE A 5 1.64 7.89 12.18
C ILE A 5 0.93 6.54 12.19
N LYS A 6 -0.31 6.49 11.70
CA LYS A 6 -1.03 5.22 11.56
C LYS A 6 -0.60 4.54 10.27
N THR A 7 -0.21 3.28 10.37
CA THR A 7 0.16 2.46 9.22
C THR A 7 -1.09 2.00 8.47
N VAL A 8 -1.02 2.04 7.14
CA VAL A 8 -2.12 1.65 6.26
C VAL A 8 -1.66 0.59 5.28
N ALA A 9 -2.45 -0.48 5.19
CA ALA A 9 -2.38 -1.47 4.13
C ALA A 9 -3.55 -1.22 3.16
N LEU A 10 -3.26 -1.05 1.87
CA LEU A 10 -4.30 -0.81 0.87
C LEU A 10 -4.43 -2.00 -0.07
N PHE A 11 -5.67 -2.44 -0.24
CA PHE A 11 -6.07 -3.43 -1.23
C PHE A 11 -6.75 -2.74 -2.42
N GLY A 12 -6.59 -3.26 -3.63
CA GLY A 12 -7.28 -2.74 -4.81
C GLY A 12 -6.60 -1.52 -5.44
N ALA A 13 -5.29 -1.34 -5.23
CA ALA A 13 -4.54 -0.22 -5.80
C ALA A 13 -4.40 -0.30 -7.34
N GLU A 14 -4.78 -1.42 -7.93
CA GLU A 14 -4.80 -1.65 -9.37
C GLU A 14 -5.93 -0.95 -10.11
N ASN A 15 -6.96 -0.49 -9.40
CA ASN A 15 -8.05 0.30 -9.97
C ASN A 15 -7.80 1.81 -9.82
N SER A 16 -8.55 2.62 -10.57
CA SER A 16 -8.36 4.07 -10.63
C SER A 16 -8.54 4.78 -9.29
N LEU A 17 -9.45 4.32 -8.42
CA LEU A 17 -9.65 4.91 -7.10
C LEU A 17 -8.56 4.49 -6.13
N GLY A 18 -8.17 3.22 -6.15
CA GLY A 18 -7.08 2.69 -5.34
C GLY A 18 -5.74 3.35 -5.67
N GLU A 19 -5.46 3.60 -6.95
CA GLU A 19 -4.27 4.35 -7.36
C GLU A 19 -4.25 5.77 -6.77
N VAL A 20 -5.38 6.49 -6.80
CA VAL A 20 -5.49 7.83 -6.22
C VAL A 20 -5.25 7.78 -4.71
N PHE A 21 -5.90 6.84 -4.01
CA PHE A 21 -5.70 6.67 -2.57
C PHE A 21 -4.26 6.29 -2.20
N ALA A 22 -3.62 5.42 -2.99
CA ALA A 22 -2.23 5.04 -2.76
C ALA A 22 -1.30 6.26 -2.82
N ARG A 23 -1.48 7.12 -3.83
CA ARG A 23 -0.71 8.37 -4.00
C ARG A 23 -0.93 9.34 -2.85
N GLU A 24 -2.18 9.53 -2.42
CA GLU A 24 -2.52 10.41 -1.30
C GLU A 24 -1.93 9.93 0.03
N LEU A 25 -1.90 8.62 0.27
CA LEU A 25 -1.34 8.03 1.50
C LEU A 25 0.19 7.98 1.52
N THR A 26 0.84 8.21 0.38
CA THR A 26 2.30 8.37 0.26
C THR A 26 2.74 9.83 0.22
N ASP A 27 1.81 10.79 0.16
CA ASP A 27 2.14 12.20 0.20
C ASP A 27 2.65 12.58 1.59
N PRO A 28 3.89 13.10 1.73
CA PRO A 28 4.45 13.46 3.03
C PRO A 28 3.71 14.59 3.75
N ARG A 29 2.80 15.31 3.05
CA ARG A 29 1.90 16.30 3.64
C ARG A 29 0.75 15.66 4.42
N ASN A 30 0.50 14.37 4.22
CA ASN A 30 -0.47 13.60 4.98
C ASN A 30 0.19 13.08 6.27
N SER A 31 0.07 13.82 7.36
CA SER A 31 0.85 13.55 8.59
C SER A 31 0.26 12.49 9.52
N ASP A 32 -0.98 12.05 9.28
CA ASP A 32 -1.70 11.16 10.20
C ASP A 32 -1.77 9.69 9.72
N LEU A 33 -1.50 9.43 8.43
CA LEU A 33 -1.55 8.12 7.81
C LEU A 33 -0.34 7.93 6.89
N GLN A 34 0.28 6.76 6.95
CA GLN A 34 1.35 6.38 6.03
C GLN A 34 1.04 5.04 5.38
N LEU A 35 1.08 5.01 4.05
CA LEU A 35 1.00 3.76 3.32
C LEU A 35 2.28 2.94 3.54
N THR A 36 2.16 1.77 4.15
CA THR A 36 3.29 0.87 4.41
C THR A 36 3.24 -0.39 3.55
N ALA A 37 2.05 -0.80 3.13
CA ALA A 37 1.88 -1.99 2.30
C ALA A 37 0.77 -1.82 1.25
N LEU A 38 1.02 -2.39 0.07
CA LEU A 38 0.03 -2.61 -0.99
C LEU A 38 -0.20 -4.10 -1.14
N LEU A 39 -1.44 -4.51 -0.94
CA LEU A 39 -1.91 -5.87 -1.14
C LEU A 39 -2.37 -5.99 -2.60
N VAL A 40 -1.59 -6.70 -3.42
CA VAL A 40 -1.76 -6.75 -4.88
C VAL A 40 -2.25 -8.12 -5.33
N THR A 41 -3.37 -8.17 -6.06
CA THR A 41 -3.87 -9.42 -6.70
C THR A 41 -3.41 -9.57 -8.14
N ALA A 42 -2.89 -8.50 -8.73
CA ALA A 42 -2.45 -8.42 -10.12
C ALA A 42 -1.29 -7.42 -10.22
N ASP A 43 -0.73 -7.28 -11.42
CA ASP A 43 0.26 -6.25 -11.69
C ASP A 43 -0.33 -4.85 -11.45
N LEU A 44 0.44 -3.99 -10.78
CA LEU A 44 0.06 -2.61 -10.58
C LEU A 44 0.06 -1.85 -11.92
N PRO A 45 -0.79 -0.83 -12.07
CA PRO A 45 -0.74 0.09 -13.19
C PRO A 45 0.69 0.63 -13.37
N PRO A 46 1.20 0.73 -14.61
CA PRO A 46 2.57 1.20 -14.85
C PRO A 46 2.77 2.63 -14.33
N THR A 47 1.71 3.45 -14.32
CA THR A 47 1.71 4.80 -13.75
C THR A 47 1.91 4.82 -12.24
N LEU A 48 1.31 3.87 -11.53
CA LEU A 48 1.47 3.74 -10.08
C LEU A 48 2.81 3.10 -9.74
N SER A 49 3.22 2.06 -10.45
CA SER A 49 4.51 1.41 -10.26
C SER A 49 5.67 2.40 -10.36
N ALA A 50 5.72 3.19 -11.44
CA ALA A 50 6.75 4.21 -11.63
C ALA A 50 6.70 5.32 -10.56
N TYR A 51 5.51 5.66 -10.07
CA TYR A 51 5.35 6.64 -9.00
C TYR A 51 5.94 6.10 -7.68
N LEU A 52 5.63 4.86 -7.32
CA LEU A 52 6.11 4.23 -6.08
C LEU A 52 7.62 4.03 -6.09
N GLU A 53 8.20 3.64 -7.23
CA GLU A 53 9.66 3.54 -7.40
C GLU A 53 10.39 4.87 -7.17
N GLY A 54 9.71 5.99 -7.41
CA GLY A 54 10.23 7.34 -7.18
C GLY A 54 10.17 7.81 -5.73
N LEU A 55 9.54 7.05 -4.82
CA LEU A 55 9.40 7.43 -3.42
C LEU A 55 10.68 7.13 -2.62
N ALA A 56 11.02 8.01 -1.69
CA ALA A 56 12.11 7.79 -0.75
C ALA A 56 11.85 6.60 0.19
N THR A 57 10.58 6.29 0.45
CA THR A 57 10.15 5.15 1.26
C THR A 57 8.94 4.51 0.58
N PRO A 58 9.15 3.61 -0.38
CA PRO A 58 8.05 2.95 -1.07
C PRO A 58 7.33 1.96 -0.14
N PRO A 59 6.02 1.77 -0.29
CA PRO A 59 5.30 0.73 0.42
C PRO A 59 5.73 -0.66 -0.06
N ALA A 60 5.66 -1.65 0.83
CA ALA A 60 5.89 -3.04 0.47
C ALA A 60 4.80 -3.54 -0.48
N LEU A 61 5.18 -4.18 -1.59
CA LEU A 61 4.24 -4.84 -2.49
C LEU A 61 4.07 -6.29 -2.04
N LEU A 62 2.89 -6.63 -1.54
CA LEU A 62 2.56 -7.93 -0.97
C LEU A 62 1.53 -8.63 -1.87
N PRO A 63 1.93 -9.69 -2.59
CA PRO A 63 0.99 -10.44 -3.41
C PRO A 63 -0.05 -11.14 -2.52
N VAL A 64 -1.33 -11.01 -2.87
CA VAL A 64 -2.46 -11.72 -2.25
C VAL A 64 -3.32 -12.38 -3.30
N ASP A 65 -3.90 -13.52 -2.93
CA ASP A 65 -5.13 -14.03 -3.50
C ASP A 65 -6.27 -13.78 -2.50
N THR A 66 -7.26 -12.97 -2.87
CA THR A 66 -8.42 -12.68 -1.99
C THR A 66 -9.41 -13.81 -1.87
N SER A 67 -9.33 -14.81 -2.74
CA SER A 67 -10.13 -16.02 -2.63
C SER A 67 -9.53 -17.02 -1.62
N ASP A 68 -8.26 -16.83 -1.22
CA ASP A 68 -7.57 -17.65 -0.23
C ASP A 68 -7.28 -16.87 1.06
N ILE A 69 -7.98 -17.23 2.12
CA ILE A 69 -7.80 -16.68 3.47
C ILE A 69 -6.36 -16.87 3.97
N SER A 70 -5.70 -17.97 3.59
CA SER A 70 -4.32 -18.26 3.99
C SER A 70 -3.34 -17.30 3.34
N SER A 71 -3.56 -16.98 2.06
CA SER A 71 -2.79 -15.97 1.32
C SER A 71 -2.94 -14.59 1.97
N LEU A 72 -4.18 -14.19 2.31
CA LEU A 72 -4.43 -12.94 3.01
C LEU A 72 -3.75 -12.88 4.38
N ALA A 73 -3.81 -13.96 5.16
CA ALA A 73 -3.17 -14.02 6.46
C ALA A 73 -1.63 -13.90 6.36
N GLN A 74 -1.02 -14.54 5.36
CA GLN A 74 0.42 -14.43 5.11
C GLN A 74 0.83 -13.02 4.71
N ALA A 75 0.06 -12.39 3.83
CA ALA A 75 0.34 -11.01 3.42
C ALA A 75 0.20 -10.04 4.59
N LEU A 76 -0.85 -10.17 5.41
CA LEU A 76 -1.01 -9.34 6.62
C LEU A 76 0.10 -9.58 7.65
N ALA A 77 0.57 -10.82 7.81
CA ALA A 77 1.70 -11.13 8.69
C ALA A 77 3.03 -10.54 8.21
N GLY A 78 3.16 -10.20 6.92
CA GLY A 78 4.31 -9.52 6.35
C GLY A 78 4.32 -8.00 6.55
N ILE A 79 3.24 -7.43 7.10
CA ILE A 79 3.16 -6.01 7.42
C ILE A 79 3.79 -5.80 8.80
N ASP A 80 5.01 -5.29 8.83
CA ASP A 80 5.63 -4.85 10.07
C ASP A 80 4.87 -3.60 10.59
N ALA A 81 4.36 -3.70 11.82
CA ALA A 81 3.49 -2.70 12.46
C ALA A 81 4.26 -1.58 13.14
#